data_AF-A0A2V2R9Z7-F1
#
_entry.id   AF-A0A2V2R9Z7-F1
#
_cell.length_a   1.000
_cell.length_b   1.000
_cell.length_c   1.000
_cell.angle_alpha   90.00
_cell.angle_beta   90.00
_cell.angle_gamma   90.00
#
_symmetry.space_group_name_H-M   'P 1'
#
loop_
_entity.id
_entity.type
_entity.pdbx_description
1 polymer ?
#
loop_
_entity_poly.entity_id
_entity_poly.type
_entity_poly.pdbx_seq_one_letter_code
_entity_poly.pdbx_strand_id
1 'polypeptide(L)'
;MEFRHIADVLKERNIVLKGADAASIAGFTQVPNFLLKSKKLSSGDKIAFAMLLSYAWQNDFCFPGQERLAEDMGVTDRSVRTNLKSLEEQGLLVIKRRGLGKTNIYELNLTVKGNPDRKKTSGLERKNSSAQYRNKTSGHSI
;
A
#
# COMPACT_ATOMS: atom_id res chain seq x y z
N MET A 1 -5.94 16.41 8.36
CA MET A 1 -6.50 15.14 8.86
C MET A 1 -5.33 14.24 9.14
N GLU A 2 -5.05 13.98 10.42
CA GLU A 2 -3.89 13.22 10.86
C GLU A 2 -4.19 11.72 10.70
N PHE A 3 -3.38 11.01 9.91
CA PHE A 3 -3.54 9.58 9.68
C PHE A 3 -2.64 8.84 10.65
N ARG A 4 -3.22 8.24 11.69
CA ARG A 4 -2.49 7.40 12.64
C ARG A 4 -2.18 6.06 11.99
N HIS A 5 -0.94 5.61 12.12
CA HIS A 5 -0.55 4.29 11.66
C HIS A 5 -1.22 3.26 12.56
N ILE A 6 -1.75 2.19 11.98
CA ILE A 6 -2.41 1.13 12.76
C ILE A 6 -1.44 0.41 13.71
N ALA A 7 -0.13 0.41 13.42
CA ALA A 7 0.87 -0.01 14.40
C ALA A 7 0.98 0.92 15.62
N ASP A 8 0.62 2.20 15.51
CA ASP A 8 0.57 3.12 16.65
C ASP A 8 -0.65 2.81 17.52
N VAL A 9 -1.77 2.43 16.91
CA VAL A 9 -2.97 1.94 17.62
C VAL A 9 -2.70 0.61 18.32
N LEU A 10 -1.92 -0.28 17.72
CA LEU A 10 -1.54 -1.57 18.33
C LEU A 10 -0.45 -1.43 19.42
N LYS A 11 0.29 -0.32 19.45
CA LYS A 11 1.26 0.01 20.51
C LYS A 11 0.59 0.49 21.80
N GLU A 12 -0.69 0.85 21.79
CA GLU A 12 -1.49 1.06 23.01
C GLU A 12 -1.78 -0.31 23.64
N ARG A 13 -0.76 -0.84 24.32
CA ARG A 13 -0.71 -2.23 24.82
C ARG A 13 -1.68 -2.44 25.98
N ASN A 14 -2.90 -2.88 25.65
CA ASN A 14 -3.83 -3.57 26.56
C ASN A 14 -4.51 -4.77 25.88
N ILE A 15 -3.88 -5.35 24.85
CA ILE A 15 -4.44 -6.45 24.07
C ILE A 15 -3.67 -7.74 24.38
N VAL A 16 -4.38 -8.73 24.93
CA VAL A 16 -3.88 -10.10 25.12
C VAL A 16 -4.31 -10.94 23.92
N LEU A 17 -3.35 -11.43 23.14
CA LEU A 17 -3.62 -12.38 22.07
C LEU A 17 -3.83 -13.78 22.68
N LYS A 18 -5.09 -14.20 22.80
CA LYS A 18 -5.42 -15.58 23.20
C LYS A 18 -5.38 -16.49 21.97
N GLY A 19 -4.57 -17.55 22.00
CA GLY A 19 -4.44 -18.51 20.89
C GLY A 19 -3.41 -18.13 19.81
N ALA A 20 -2.52 -17.18 20.09
CA ALA A 20 -1.37 -16.91 19.22
C ALA A 20 -0.47 -18.15 19.17
N ASP A 21 -0.39 -18.79 18.00
CA ASP A 21 0.53 -19.88 17.70
C ASP A 21 1.87 -19.34 17.17
N ALA A 22 2.79 -20.24 16.81
CA ALA A 22 4.10 -19.87 16.28
C ALA A 22 4.01 -18.91 15.07
N ALA A 23 2.96 -19.01 14.25
CA ALA A 23 2.75 -18.14 13.09
C ALA A 23 2.40 -16.70 13.50
N SER A 24 1.72 -16.53 14.63
CA SER A 24 1.30 -15.23 15.16
C SER A 24 2.43 -14.52 15.93
N ILE A 25 3.36 -15.29 16.51
CA ILE A 25 4.48 -14.79 17.32
C ILE A 25 5.52 -14.04 16.47
N ALA A 26 5.76 -14.48 15.23
CA ALA A 26 6.69 -13.82 14.31
C ALA A 26 6.19 -12.45 13.77
N GLY A 27 4.98 -12.05 14.16
CA GLY A 27 4.34 -10.82 13.71
C GLY A 27 3.67 -10.95 12.34
N PHE A 28 3.10 -9.84 11.86
CA PHE A 28 2.43 -9.78 10.57
C PHE A 28 2.75 -8.48 9.84
N THR A 29 2.67 -8.53 8.51
CA THR A 29 2.89 -7.37 7.65
C THR A 29 1.56 -6.84 7.14
N GLN A 30 1.30 -5.55 7.35
CA GLN A 30 0.08 -4.91 6.86
C GLN A 30 0.31 -4.33 5.47
N VAL A 31 -0.52 -4.73 4.51
CA VAL A 31 -0.40 -4.30 3.12
C VAL A 31 -1.58 -3.40 2.76
N PRO A 32 -1.34 -2.19 2.21
CA PRO A 32 -2.41 -1.32 1.72
C PRO A 32 -3.32 -1.99 0.69
N ASN A 33 -4.63 -1.87 0.88
CA ASN A 33 -5.63 -2.49 0.00
C ASN A 33 -5.53 -2.06 -1.47
N PHE A 34 -5.00 -0.87 -1.76
CA PHE A 34 -4.84 -0.42 -3.15
C PHE A 34 -3.83 -1.29 -3.92
N LEU A 35 -2.81 -1.84 -3.25
CA LEU A 35 -1.87 -2.80 -3.83
C LEU A 35 -2.58 -4.12 -4.11
N LEU A 36 -3.30 -4.64 -3.11
CA LEU A 36 -4.03 -5.90 -3.21
C LEU A 36 -5.05 -5.88 -4.36
N LYS A 37 -5.75 -4.75 -4.51
CA LYS A 37 -6.79 -4.54 -5.53
C LYS A 37 -6.26 -4.03 -6.87
N SER A 38 -4.96 -3.75 -6.99
CA SER A 38 -4.38 -3.29 -8.25
C SER A 38 -4.46 -4.38 -9.32
N LYS A 39 -5.01 -4.01 -10.49
CA LYS A 39 -5.01 -4.84 -11.70
C LYS A 39 -3.71 -4.72 -12.52
N LYS A 40 -2.88 -3.73 -12.20
CA LYS A 40 -1.59 -3.51 -12.86
C LYS A 40 -0.46 -4.32 -12.23
N LEU A 41 -0.69 -4.90 -11.04
CA LEU A 41 0.27 -5.68 -10.30
C LEU A 41 -0.04 -7.16 -10.42
N SER A 42 0.99 -7.94 -10.71
CA SER A 42 0.94 -9.39 -10.61
C SER A 42 0.81 -9.82 -9.14
N SER A 43 0.44 -11.08 -8.90
CA SER A 43 0.52 -11.66 -7.55
C SER A 43 1.95 -11.61 -7.00
N GLY A 44 2.95 -11.81 -7.87
CA GLY A 44 4.36 -11.71 -7.52
C GLY A 44 4.78 -10.30 -7.09
N ASP A 45 4.27 -9.27 -7.77
CA ASP A 45 4.55 -7.87 -7.43
C ASP A 45 3.98 -7.51 -6.05
N LYS A 46 2.77 -8.00 -5.75
CA LYS A 46 2.10 -7.78 -4.47
C LYS A 46 2.86 -8.46 -3.33
N ILE A 47 3.31 -9.70 -3.54
CA ILE A 47 4.12 -10.45 -2.57
C ILE A 47 5.48 -9.77 -2.38
N ALA A 48 6.14 -9.36 -3.48
CA ALA A 48 7.40 -8.64 -3.40
C ALA A 48 7.24 -7.39 -2.54
N PHE A 49 6.25 -6.53 -2.83
CA PHE A 49 6.00 -5.32 -2.04
C PHE A 49 5.73 -5.63 -0.56
N ALA A 50 4.91 -6.64 -0.28
CA ALA A 50 4.64 -7.07 1.09
C ALA A 50 5.91 -7.54 1.81
N MET A 51 6.79 -8.25 1.12
CA MET A 51 8.06 -8.68 1.70
C MET A 51 9.00 -7.49 1.94
N LEU A 52 9.12 -6.55 1.00
CA LEU A 52 9.87 -5.30 1.22
C LEU A 52 9.37 -4.55 2.46
N LEU A 53 8.05 -4.51 2.65
CA LEU A 53 7.41 -3.93 3.83
C LEU A 53 7.74 -4.68 5.13
N SER A 54 7.76 -6.02 5.12
CA SER A 54 8.05 -6.82 6.32
C SER A 54 9.46 -6.52 6.84
N TYR A 55 10.45 -6.43 5.95
CA TYR A 55 11.82 -6.06 6.27
C TYR A 55 11.94 -4.63 6.78
N ALA A 56 11.13 -3.70 6.27
CA ALA A 56 11.13 -2.32 6.75
C ALA A 56 10.60 -2.20 8.20
N TRP A 57 9.70 -3.09 8.64
CA TRP A 57 9.14 -3.09 10.00
C TRP A 57 9.96 -3.87 11.02
N GLN A 58 10.70 -4.91 10.63
CA GLN A 58 11.43 -5.80 11.55
C GLN A 58 12.84 -5.33 11.96
N ASN A 59 13.10 -4.02 11.92
CA ASN A 59 14.15 -3.34 12.71
C ASN A 59 15.63 -3.45 12.30
N ASP A 60 16.03 -4.05 11.18
CA ASP A 60 17.47 -4.04 10.80
C ASP A 60 17.89 -2.97 9.78
N PHE A 61 16.96 -2.27 9.14
CA PHE A 61 17.23 -1.30 8.05
C PHE A 61 18.14 -1.82 6.92
N CYS A 62 18.53 -3.10 6.98
CA CYS A 62 19.47 -3.76 6.11
C CYS A 62 18.66 -4.61 5.17
N PHE A 63 18.59 -4.15 3.93
CA PHE A 63 17.82 -4.80 2.92
C PHE A 63 18.46 -6.15 2.53
N PRO A 64 17.70 -7.25 2.46
CA PRO A 64 18.21 -8.53 1.98
C PRO A 64 18.73 -8.41 0.54
N GLY A 65 19.79 -9.12 0.19
CA GLY A 65 20.14 -9.29 -1.23
C GLY A 65 18.96 -9.88 -2.02
N GLN A 66 18.98 -9.74 -3.36
CA GLN A 66 17.93 -10.31 -4.22
C GLN A 66 17.77 -11.82 -4.03
N GLU A 67 18.87 -12.52 -3.76
CA GLU A 67 18.90 -13.96 -3.44
C GLU A 67 18.10 -14.28 -2.18
N ARG A 68 18.34 -13.53 -1.10
CA ARG A 68 17.61 -13.73 0.16
C ARG A 68 16.12 -13.39 0.01
N LEU A 69 15.81 -12.33 -0.76
CA LEU A 69 14.43 -12.01 -1.09
C LEU A 69 13.76 -13.12 -1.91
N ALA A 70 14.49 -13.75 -2.82
CA ALA A 70 13.99 -14.86 -3.63
C ALA A 70 13.70 -16.10 -2.79
N GLU A 71 14.61 -16.44 -1.87
CA GLU A 71 14.45 -17.52 -0.89
C GLU A 71 13.19 -17.31 -0.04
N ASP A 72 13.04 -16.14 0.58
CA ASP A 72 11.90 -15.84 1.47
C ASP A 72 10.57 -15.75 0.71
N MET A 73 10.60 -15.38 -0.56
CA MET A 73 9.43 -15.39 -1.43
C MET A 73 9.13 -16.77 -2.04
N GLY A 74 10.05 -17.74 -1.95
CA GLY A 74 9.93 -19.04 -2.60
C GLY A 74 9.92 -18.97 -4.14
N VAL A 75 10.64 -18.01 -4.73
CA VAL A 75 10.72 -17.81 -6.18
C VAL A 75 12.16 -17.71 -6.66
N THR A 76 12.38 -17.63 -7.97
CA THR A 76 13.73 -17.42 -8.51
C THR A 76 14.18 -15.97 -8.40
N ASP A 77 15.49 -15.75 -8.32
CA ASP A 77 16.15 -14.45 -8.50
C ASP A 77 15.62 -13.66 -9.71
N ARG A 78 15.38 -14.36 -10.81
CA ARG A 78 14.85 -13.76 -12.03
C ARG A 78 13.44 -13.21 -11.81
N SER A 79 12.59 -13.97 -11.13
CA SER A 79 11.24 -13.53 -10.76
C SER A 79 11.28 -12.32 -9.84
N VAL A 80 12.17 -12.31 -8.85
CA VAL A 80 12.37 -11.14 -7.98
C VAL A 80 12.76 -9.91 -8.79
N ARG A 81 13.76 -10.02 -9.68
CA ARG A 81 14.19 -8.90 -10.54
C ARG A 81 13.04 -8.36 -11.39
N THR A 82 12.23 -9.24 -11.98
CA THR A 82 11.04 -8.85 -12.75
C THR A 82 10.02 -8.10 -11.88
N ASN A 83 9.71 -8.62 -10.69
CA ASN A 83 8.74 -8.00 -9.79
C ASN A 83 9.23 -6.63 -9.28
N LEU A 84 10.50 -6.53 -8.89
CA LEU A 84 11.09 -5.25 -8.45
C LEU A 84 11.05 -4.21 -9.58
N LYS A 85 11.38 -4.61 -10.81
CA LYS A 85 11.29 -3.72 -11.97
C LYS A 85 9.85 -3.26 -12.23
N SER A 86 8.88 -4.17 -12.15
CA SER A 86 7.44 -3.84 -12.27
C SER A 86 7.03 -2.80 -11.22
N LEU A 87 7.47 -2.97 -9.97
CA LEU A 87 7.20 -2.01 -8.90
C LEU A 87 7.85 -0.63 -9.15
N GLU A 88 9.07 -0.59 -9.69
CA GLU A 88 9.72 0.67 -10.10
C GLU A 88 8.96 1.35 -11.25
N GLU A 89 8.54 0.60 -12.26
CA GLU A 89 7.75 1.11 -13.40
C GLU A 89 6.38 1.67 -12.97
N GLN A 90 5.76 1.08 -11.95
CA GLN A 90 4.52 1.60 -11.35
C GLN A 90 4.76 2.74 -10.35
N GLY A 91 6.01 3.15 -10.12
CA GLY A 91 6.39 4.20 -9.19
C GLY A 91 6.17 3.84 -7.71
N LEU A 92 6.05 2.54 -7.40
CA LEU A 92 5.84 2.01 -6.06
C LEU A 92 7.15 1.74 -5.32
N LEU A 93 8.25 1.59 -6.07
CA LEU A 93 9.57 1.35 -5.55
C LEU A 93 10.59 2.29 -6.20
N VAL A 94 11.59 2.72 -5.44
CA VAL A 94 12.82 3.34 -5.96
C VAL A 94 14.01 2.65 -5.34
N ILE A 95 14.96 2.20 -6.17
CA ILE A 95 16.20 1.54 -5.70
C ILE A 95 17.40 2.49 -5.89
N LYS A 96 18.03 2.91 -4.80
CA LYS A 96 19.23 3.77 -4.81
C LYS A 96 20.48 2.95 -4.49
N ARG A 97 21.40 2.85 -5.45
CA ARG A 97 22.71 2.21 -5.26
C ARG A 97 23.65 3.15 -4.49
N ARG A 98 24.37 2.63 -3.49
CA ARG A 98 25.25 3.43 -2.60
C ARG A 98 26.75 3.27 -2.87
N GLY A 99 27.13 2.51 -3.90
CA GLY A 99 28.53 2.20 -4.25
C GLY A 99 28.92 0.76 -3.90
N LEU A 100 30.16 0.38 -4.24
CA LEU A 100 30.69 -0.97 -3.97
C LEU A 100 30.70 -1.27 -2.47
N GLY A 101 30.25 -2.48 -2.11
CA GLY A 101 30.23 -2.98 -0.74
C GLY A 101 29.12 -2.40 0.17
N LYS A 102 28.23 -1.53 -0.36
CA LYS A 102 27.11 -0.98 0.41
C LYS A 102 25.78 -1.53 -0.11
N THR A 103 24.92 -1.96 0.81
CA THR A 103 23.55 -2.39 0.51
C THR A 103 22.76 -1.26 -0.14
N ASN A 104 21.92 -1.60 -1.13
CA ASN A 104 21.01 -0.67 -1.79
C ASN A 104 19.98 -0.11 -0.78
N ILE A 105 19.51 1.11 -1.04
CA ILE A 105 18.34 1.68 -0.35
C ILE A 105 17.09 1.45 -1.20
N TYR A 106 16.03 0.98 -0.58
CA TYR A 106 14.73 0.74 -1.20
C TYR A 106 13.71 1.70 -0.58
N GLU A 107 13.13 2.57 -1.39
CA GLU A 107 12.11 3.53 -0.96
C GLU A 107 10.75 3.07 -1.47
N LEU A 108 9.84 2.75 -0.54
CA LEU A 108 8.49 2.29 -0.86
C LEU A 108 7.52 3.47 -0.88
N ASN A 109 6.85 3.68 -2.02
CA ASN A 109 5.83 4.71 -2.17
C ASN A 109 4.45 4.15 -1.80
N LEU A 110 4.00 4.44 -0.59
CA LEU A 110 2.68 4.03 -0.07
C LEU A 110 1.53 4.91 -0.56
N THR A 111 1.85 5.99 -1.28
CA THR A 111 0.87 6.89 -1.87
C THR A 111 1.02 6.89 -3.38
N VAL A 112 -0.03 6.53 -4.11
CA VAL A 112 -0.10 6.74 -5.55
C VAL A 112 -0.18 8.25 -5.79
N LYS A 113 0.92 8.88 -6.23
CA LYS A 113 0.89 10.27 -6.71
C LYS A 113 0.00 10.31 -7.96
N GLY A 114 -1.22 10.81 -7.79
CA GLY A 114 -2.18 11.05 -8.87
C GLY A 114 -2.88 9.77 -9.34
N ASN A 115 -4.03 9.47 -8.77
CA ASN A 115 -4.99 8.59 -9.44
C ASN A 115 -5.59 9.36 -10.63
N PRO A 116 -5.33 9.01 -11.91
CA PRO A 116 -5.98 9.67 -13.05
C PRO A 116 -7.51 9.50 -13.02
N ASP A 117 -8.03 8.46 -12.35
CA ASP A 117 -9.47 8.23 -12.22
C ASP A 117 -10.15 9.19 -11.22
N ARG A 118 -9.40 9.83 -10.31
CA ARG A 118 -9.98 10.84 -9.40
C ARG A 118 -10.42 12.12 -10.12
N LYS A 119 -9.95 12.40 -11.34
CA LYS A 119 -10.39 13.58 -12.10
C LYS A 119 -11.76 13.42 -12.76
N LYS A 120 -12.30 12.20 -12.90
CA LYS A 120 -13.59 12.00 -13.60
C LYS A 120 -14.82 12.15 -12.72
N THR A 121 -14.73 11.97 -11.40
CA THR A 121 -15.90 12.04 -10.50
C THR A 121 -16.21 13.44 -9.96
N SER A 122 -15.27 14.38 -9.98
CA SER A 122 -15.51 15.74 -9.46
C SER A 122 -16.35 16.66 -10.38
N GLY A 123 -16.66 16.21 -11.60
CA GLY A 123 -17.44 17.00 -12.58
C GLY A 123 -18.95 16.70 -12.61
N LEU A 124 -19.38 15.55 -12.10
CA LEU A 124 -20.77 15.09 -12.23
C LEU A 124 -21.66 15.50 -11.03
N GLU A 125 -21.09 15.69 -9.84
CA GLU A 125 -21.87 16.06 -8.65
C GLU A 125 -22.29 17.54 -8.60
N ARG A 126 -21.68 18.41 -9.42
CA ARG A 126 -22.00 19.86 -9.42
C ARG A 126 -23.23 20.26 -10.24
N LYS A 127 -23.78 19.39 -11.09
CA LYS A 127 -24.92 19.76 -11.96
C LYS A 127 -26.30 19.36 -11.40
N ASN A 128 -26.38 18.50 -10.38
CA ASN A 128 -27.66 18.01 -9.87
C ASN A 128 -28.21 18.77 -8.65
N SER A 129 -27.46 19.70 -8.05
CA SER A 129 -27.88 20.40 -6.82
C SER A 129 -28.57 21.74 -7.05
N SER A 130 -28.49 22.33 -8.24
CA SER A 130 -29.04 23.68 -8.51
C SER A 130 -30.44 23.70 -9.15
N ALA A 131 -31.04 22.54 -9.47
CA ALA A 131 -32.31 22.46 -10.20
C ALA A 131 -33.55 22.11 -9.35
N GLN A 132 -33.42 21.82 -8.06
CA GLN A 132 -34.54 21.28 -7.24
C GLN A 132 -35.15 22.24 -6.20
N TYR A 133 -34.69 23.49 -6.09
CA TYR A 133 -35.23 24.48 -5.13
C TYR A 133 -36.01 25.65 -5.76
N ARG A 134 -36.58 25.46 -6.95
CA ARG A 134 -37.61 26.35 -7.50
C ARG A 134 -38.81 25.51 -7.92
N ASN A 135 -39.78 25.40 -7.03
CA ASN A 135 -41.23 25.27 -7.29
C ASN A 135 -41.89 24.51 -6.13
N LYS A 136 -42.30 25.25 -5.08
CA LYS A 136 -43.48 24.92 -4.25
C LYS A 136 -43.80 26.10 -3.31
N THR A 137 -44.18 27.22 -3.90
CA THR A 137 -44.93 28.28 -3.21
C THR A 137 -45.95 28.86 -4.19
N SER A 138 -47.15 28.28 -4.23
CA SER A 138 -48.37 28.98 -4.67
C SER A 138 -49.63 28.11 -4.50
N GLY A 139 -50.51 28.54 -3.58
CA GLY A 139 -51.97 28.33 -3.54
C GLY A 139 -52.48 26.90 -3.26
N HIS A 140 -53.67 26.67 -2.71
CA HIS A 140 -54.76 27.55 -2.28
C HIS A 140 -55.81 26.63 -1.57
N SER A 141 -56.49 27.16 -0.54
CA SER A 141 -57.85 26.90 -0.02
C SER A 141 -58.33 25.44 0.18
N ILE A 142 -59.02 25.10 1.27
CA ILE A 142 -60.26 25.66 1.84
C ILE A 142 -60.25 25.48 3.36
#